data_AF-A0AAT9EFQ9-F1
#
_entry.id   AF-A0AAT9EFQ9-F1
#
_cell.length_a   1.000
_cell.length_b   1.000
_cell.length_c   1.000
_cell.angle_alpha   90.00
_cell.angle_beta   90.00
_cell.angle_gamma   90.00
#
_symmetry.space_group_name_H-M   'P 1'
#
loop_
_entity.id
_entity.type
_entity.pdbx_description
1 polymer ?
#
loop_
_entity_poly.entity_id
_entity_poly.type
_entity_poly.pdbx_seq_one_letter_code
_entity_poly.pdbx_strand_id
1 'polypeptide(L)'
;MGRKSTIHKLPTDVRAHIERRLREDQLTLDELLEDIRQHFPDTDETPSRSALGRYKQSFGEMVSRMREQDQMARLLVSELGENPDDRAGALMVQAVTTLTTHAAFTAQQEADPDIDTVRHLARAAKDVLQSRKASLDERREIECAARERLLKEQEENLQETARAQGLSEDQVQFWRERVLGIK
;
A
#
# COMPACT_ATOMS: atom_id res chain seq x y z
N MET A 1 20.26 2.48 24.78
CA MET A 1 19.44 3.46 24.04
C MET A 1 20.32 4.61 23.59
N GLY A 2 20.47 4.83 22.29
CA GLY A 2 21.31 5.90 21.74
C GLY A 2 20.79 7.29 22.14
N ARG A 3 21.67 8.15 22.66
CA ARG A 3 21.33 9.51 23.07
C ARG A 3 20.83 10.29 21.84
N LYS A 4 19.61 10.83 21.91
CA LYS A 4 19.02 11.68 20.85
C LYS A 4 20.01 12.80 20.49
N SER A 5 20.17 13.06 19.19
CA SER A 5 21.08 14.11 18.69
C SER A 5 20.76 15.45 19.35
N THR A 6 21.80 16.21 19.69
CA THR A 6 21.66 17.58 20.21
C THR A 6 20.95 18.50 19.23
N ILE A 7 20.91 18.14 17.94
CA ILE A 7 20.15 18.85 16.89
C ILE A 7 18.65 18.88 17.20
N HIS A 8 18.09 17.87 17.88
CA HIS A 8 16.67 17.90 18.26
C HIS A 8 16.34 18.95 19.33
N LYS A 9 17.34 19.47 20.04
CA LYS A 9 17.17 20.49 21.08
C LYS A 9 17.25 21.91 20.54
N LEU A 10 17.74 22.08 19.31
CA LEU A 10 17.83 23.38 18.67
C LEU A 10 16.44 24.00 18.46
N PRO A 11 16.37 25.34 18.34
CA PRO A 11 15.15 26.03 17.94
C PRO A 11 14.54 25.41 16.67
N THR A 12 13.21 25.39 16.60
CA THR A 12 12.48 24.68 15.54
C THR A 12 12.88 25.20 14.15
N ASP A 13 13.12 26.50 14.01
CA ASP A 13 13.49 27.15 12.75
C ASP A 13 14.88 26.70 12.26
N VAL A 14 15.85 26.63 13.18
CA VAL A 14 17.21 26.15 12.89
C VAL A 14 17.18 24.68 12.47
N ARG A 15 16.42 23.85 13.21
CA ARG A 15 16.27 22.43 12.87
C ARG A 15 15.61 22.25 11.51
N ALA A 16 14.53 22.97 11.22
CA ALA A 16 13.85 22.89 9.93
C ALA A 16 14.76 23.32 8.77
N HIS A 17 15.60 24.34 8.97
CA HIS A 17 16.58 24.76 7.97
C HIS A 17 17.64 23.68 7.73
N ILE A 18 18.17 23.05 8.79
CA ILE A 18 19.11 21.93 8.69
C ILE A 18 18.47 20.77 7.92
N GLU A 19 17.26 20.36 8.29
CA GLU A 19 16.51 19.28 7.63
C GLU A 19 16.27 19.58 6.13
N ARG A 20 15.96 20.84 5.80
CA ARG A 20 15.80 21.29 4.40
C ARG A 20 17.12 21.15 3.63
N ARG A 21 18.22 21.68 4.16
CA ARG A 21 19.54 21.59 3.50
C ARG A 21 20.03 20.16 3.36
N LEU A 22 19.78 19.30 4.35
CA LEU A 22 20.10 17.88 4.28
C LEU A 22 19.27 17.14 3.23
N ARG A 23 18.05 17.59 2.94
CA ARG A 23 17.22 17.04 1.85
C ARG A 23 17.72 17.46 0.47
N GLU A 24 18.23 18.68 0.34
CA GLU A 24 18.85 19.20 -0.89
C GLU A 24 20.16 18.45 -1.23
N ASP A 25 20.89 17.99 -0.19
CA ASP A 25 22.15 17.24 -0.28
C ASP A 25 23.22 17.87 -1.19
N GLN A 26 23.24 19.20 -1.25
CA GLN A 26 24.19 19.99 -2.07
C GLN A 26 25.40 20.51 -1.28
N LEU A 27 25.34 20.48 0.05
CA LEU A 27 26.35 21.07 0.93
C LEU A 27 27.14 19.98 1.66
N THR A 28 28.45 20.17 1.73
CA THR A 28 29.30 19.45 2.69
C THR A 28 28.92 19.84 4.12
N LEU A 29 29.37 19.05 5.11
CA LEU A 29 29.09 19.36 6.52
C LEU A 29 29.66 20.71 6.95
N ASP A 30 30.80 21.10 6.39
CA ASP A 30 31.49 22.35 6.72
C ASP A 30 30.79 23.54 6.06
N GLU A 31 30.33 23.41 4.82
CA GLU A 31 29.48 24.41 4.15
C GLU A 31 28.12 24.55 4.81
N LEU A 32 27.51 23.44 5.27
CA LEU A 32 26.25 23.47 6.00
C LEU A 32 26.40 24.19 7.34
N LEU A 33 27.51 24.01 8.05
CA LEU A 33 27.78 24.77 9.27
C LEU A 33 27.90 26.27 9.00
N GLU A 34 28.57 26.63 7.91
CA GLU A 34 28.70 28.03 7.51
C GLU A 34 27.35 28.64 7.08
N ASP A 35 26.54 27.90 6.31
CA ASP A 35 25.18 28.29 5.93
C ASP A 35 24.28 28.50 7.16
N ILE A 36 24.38 27.65 8.19
CA ILE A 36 23.64 27.82 9.46
C ILE A 36 24.08 29.10 10.17
N ARG A 37 25.39 29.38 10.27
CA ARG A 37 25.91 30.58 10.93
C ARG A 37 25.49 31.86 10.22
N GLN A 38 25.41 31.84 8.89
CA GLN A 38 24.98 32.98 8.10
C GLN A 38 23.47 33.22 8.18
N HIS A 39 22.65 32.15 8.20
CA HIS A 39 21.20 32.27 8.31
C HIS A 39 20.73 32.58 9.74
N PHE A 40 21.47 32.15 10.76
CA PHE A 40 21.12 32.32 12.17
C PHE A 40 22.29 32.94 12.97
N PRO A 41 22.66 34.20 12.69
CA PRO A 41 23.80 34.86 13.33
C PRO A 41 23.59 35.11 14.83
N ASP A 42 22.34 35.28 15.27
CA ASP A 42 21.98 35.59 16.66
C ASP A 42 21.76 34.34 17.54
N THR A 43 22.07 33.15 17.01
CA THR A 43 21.84 31.89 17.73
C THR A 43 23.15 31.35 18.33
N ASP A 44 23.25 31.43 19.66
CA ASP A 44 24.39 30.88 20.42
C ASP A 44 24.53 29.35 20.34
N GLU A 45 23.49 28.66 19.84
CA GLU A 45 23.43 27.20 19.75
C GLU A 45 23.78 26.66 18.35
N THR A 46 24.93 27.03 17.80
CA THR A 46 25.40 26.39 16.56
C THR A 46 25.79 24.93 16.83
N PRO A 47 25.22 23.94 16.11
CA PRO A 47 25.56 22.54 16.32
C PRO A 47 27.02 22.24 15.97
N SER A 48 27.62 21.27 16.66
CA SER A 48 28.96 20.79 16.31
C SER A 48 28.93 19.93 15.05
N ARG A 49 30.05 19.92 14.30
CA ARG A 49 30.25 19.10 13.10
C ARG A 49 29.91 17.63 13.30
N SER A 50 30.32 17.06 14.44
CA SER A 50 30.04 15.65 14.78
C SER A 50 28.58 15.39 15.15
N ALA A 51 27.85 16.39 15.68
CA ALA A 51 26.41 16.27 15.90
C ALA A 51 25.64 16.31 14.56
N LEU A 52 26.08 17.18 13.65
CA LEU A 52 25.53 17.31 12.31
C LEU A 52 25.77 16.06 11.45
N GLY A 53 26.97 15.49 11.48
CA GLY A 53 27.29 14.25 10.75
C GLY A 53 26.44 13.06 11.20
N ARG A 54 26.31 12.84 12.52
CA ARG A 54 25.44 11.78 13.06
C ARG A 54 23.97 11.99 12.70
N TYR A 55 23.52 13.23 12.75
CA TYR A 55 22.15 13.57 12.37
C TYR A 55 21.92 13.35 10.87
N LYS A 56 22.84 13.79 10.00
CA LYS A 56 22.81 13.54 8.54
C LYS A 56 22.67 12.04 8.23
N GLN A 57 23.42 11.18 8.93
CA GLN A 57 23.31 9.74 8.75
C GLN A 57 21.91 9.22 9.10
N SER A 58 21.40 9.54 10.29
CA SER A 58 20.05 9.10 10.71
C SER A 58 18.92 9.71 9.86
N PHE A 59 19.10 10.95 9.41
CA PHE A 59 18.15 11.64 8.53
C PHE A 59 18.16 11.05 7.13
N GLY A 60 19.33 10.69 6.60
CA GLY A 60 19.47 9.99 5.32
C GLY A 60 18.76 8.64 5.31
N GLU A 61 18.90 7.85 6.37
CA GLU A 61 18.16 6.59 6.54
C GLU A 61 16.64 6.82 6.57
N MET A 62 16.18 7.84 7.28
CA MET A 62 14.76 8.21 7.33
C MET A 62 14.22 8.65 5.97
N VAL A 63 14.96 9.51 5.26
CA VAL A 63 14.57 10.01 3.94
C VAL A 63 14.59 8.90 2.89
N SER A 64 15.56 7.97 2.95
CA SER A 64 15.57 6.79 2.05
C SER A 64 14.30 5.96 2.22
N ARG A 65 13.95 5.64 3.47
CA ARG A 65 12.71 4.90 3.77
C ARG A 65 11.46 5.65 3.30
N MET A 66 11.40 6.96 3.47
CA MET A 66 10.28 7.78 2.97
C MET A 66 10.20 7.77 1.44
N ARG A 67 11.33 7.82 0.74
CA ARG A 67 11.37 7.74 -0.74
C ARG A 67 10.95 6.36 -1.24
N GLU A 68 11.40 5.29 -0.59
CA GLU A 68 10.97 3.93 -0.89
C GLU A 68 9.45 3.76 -0.67
N GLN A 69 8.91 4.31 0.41
CA GLN A 69 7.48 4.33 0.69
C GLN A 69 6.69 5.15 -0.32
N ASP A 70 7.17 6.34 -0.71
CA ASP A 70 6.52 7.17 -1.72
C ASP A 70 6.58 6.51 -3.11
N GLN A 71 7.67 5.85 -3.45
CA GLN A 71 7.80 5.08 -4.69
C GLN A 71 6.85 3.88 -4.70
N MET A 72 6.75 3.14 -3.60
CA MET A 72 5.79 2.06 -3.41
C MET A 72 4.34 2.58 -3.51
N ALA A 73 4.04 3.72 -2.88
CA ALA A 73 2.72 4.34 -2.95
C ALA A 73 2.38 4.79 -4.38
N ARG A 74 3.33 5.38 -5.12
CA ARG A 74 3.15 5.76 -6.54
C ARG A 74 2.98 4.55 -7.43
N LEU A 75 3.73 3.48 -7.21
CA LEU A 75 3.58 2.22 -7.94
C LEU A 75 2.19 1.63 -7.70
N LEU A 76 1.75 1.59 -6.43
CA LEU A 76 0.40 1.19 -6.07
C LEU A 76 -0.64 2.06 -6.80
N VAL A 77 -0.54 3.39 -6.74
CA VAL A 77 -1.47 4.31 -7.42
C VAL A 77 -1.44 4.12 -8.96
N SER A 78 -0.28 3.84 -9.54
CA SER A 78 -0.14 3.60 -10.99
C SER A 78 -0.70 2.25 -11.45
N GLU A 79 -0.56 1.20 -10.62
CA GLU A 79 -1.20 -0.10 -10.87
C GLU A 79 -2.72 -0.05 -10.58
N LEU A 80 -3.17 0.92 -9.78
CA LEU A 80 -4.56 1.09 -9.32
C LEU A 80 -5.51 1.84 -10.26
N GLY A 81 -5.10 2.26 -11.46
CA GLY A 81 -5.92 3.09 -12.35
C GLY A 81 -7.42 2.71 -12.48
N GLU A 82 -8.28 3.74 -12.54
CA GLU A 82 -9.72 3.88 -12.88
C GLU A 82 -10.78 2.88 -12.35
N ASN A 83 -10.44 1.81 -11.66
CA ASN A 83 -11.43 0.95 -10.99
C ASN A 83 -11.03 0.68 -9.53
N PRO A 84 -11.40 1.60 -8.62
CA PRO A 84 -10.89 1.63 -7.25
C PRO A 84 -11.34 0.44 -6.41
N ASP A 85 -12.52 -0.13 -6.61
CA ASP A 85 -13.08 -1.03 -5.58
C ASP A 85 -12.42 -2.42 -5.58
N ASP A 86 -12.22 -3.03 -6.75
CA ASP A 86 -11.77 -4.43 -6.85
C ASP A 86 -10.24 -4.57 -7.00
N ARG A 87 -9.58 -3.56 -7.58
CA ARG A 87 -8.11 -3.51 -7.73
C ARG A 87 -7.42 -2.94 -6.49
N ALA A 88 -8.03 -2.00 -5.76
CA ALA A 88 -7.48 -1.50 -4.49
C ALA A 88 -7.42 -2.56 -3.41
N GLY A 89 -8.47 -3.37 -3.28
CA GLY A 89 -8.45 -4.51 -2.35
C GLY A 89 -7.31 -5.48 -2.64
N ALA A 90 -7.16 -5.89 -3.91
CA ALA A 90 -6.11 -6.82 -4.32
C ALA A 90 -4.69 -6.27 -4.11
N LEU A 91 -4.45 -4.99 -4.40
CA LEU A 91 -3.14 -4.36 -4.25
C LEU A 91 -2.80 -4.06 -2.79
N MET A 92 -3.76 -3.69 -1.95
CA MET A 92 -3.54 -3.60 -0.50
C MET A 92 -3.15 -4.96 0.08
N VAL A 93 -3.88 -6.02 -0.29
CA VAL A 93 -3.56 -7.38 0.11
C VAL A 93 -2.14 -7.77 -0.33
N GLN A 94 -1.74 -7.44 -1.56
CA GLN A 94 -0.40 -7.70 -2.07
C GLN A 94 0.68 -6.89 -1.31
N ALA A 95 0.44 -5.61 -1.05
CA ALA A 95 1.36 -4.75 -0.29
C ALA A 95 1.57 -5.25 1.15
N VAL A 96 0.48 -5.62 1.85
CA VAL A 96 0.57 -6.18 3.20
C VAL A 96 1.25 -7.55 3.18
N THR A 97 1.02 -8.37 2.14
CA THR A 97 1.77 -9.63 1.94
C THR A 97 3.26 -9.34 1.84
N THR A 98 3.67 -8.43 0.96
CA THR A 98 5.08 -8.07 0.72
C THR A 98 5.75 -7.53 1.98
N LEU A 99 5.09 -6.63 2.71
CA LEU A 99 5.61 -6.08 3.96
C LEU A 99 5.77 -7.16 5.05
N THR A 100 4.79 -8.06 5.16
CA THR A 100 4.84 -9.17 6.11
C THR A 100 5.96 -10.15 5.75
N THR A 101 6.12 -10.48 4.47
CA THR A 101 7.22 -11.33 3.98
C THR A 101 8.57 -10.69 4.22
N HIS A 102 8.72 -9.40 3.92
CA HIS A 102 9.95 -8.66 4.17
C HIS A 102 10.31 -8.67 5.66
N ALA A 103 9.35 -8.37 6.54
CA ALA A 103 9.57 -8.38 7.97
C ALA A 103 9.88 -9.79 8.52
N ALA A 104 9.30 -10.85 7.94
CA ALA A 104 9.66 -12.23 8.26
C ALA A 104 11.09 -12.59 7.82
N PHE A 105 11.53 -12.13 6.65
CA PHE A 105 12.91 -12.29 6.19
C PHE A 105 13.91 -11.53 7.05
N THR A 106 13.56 -10.33 7.51
CA THR A 106 14.40 -9.55 8.43
C THR A 106 14.51 -10.24 9.79
N ALA A 107 13.40 -10.74 10.34
CA ALA A 107 13.41 -11.48 11.60
C ALA A 107 14.23 -12.79 11.52
N GLN A 108 14.23 -13.49 10.38
CA GLN A 108 15.08 -14.67 10.20
C GLN A 108 16.58 -14.38 10.17
N GLN A 109 16.97 -13.14 9.84
CA GLN A 109 18.38 -12.72 9.83
C GLN A 109 18.86 -12.29 11.22
N GLU A 110 17.97 -12.11 12.20
CA GLU A 110 18.34 -11.92 13.60
C GLU A 110 18.81 -13.25 14.19
N ALA A 111 19.91 -13.21 14.96
CA ALA A 111 20.48 -14.41 15.57
C ALA A 111 19.57 -15.02 16.66
N ASP A 112 18.66 -14.22 17.24
CA ASP A 112 17.66 -14.64 18.22
C ASP A 112 16.43 -13.73 18.12
N PRO A 113 15.50 -14.00 17.18
CA PRO A 113 14.34 -13.14 16.94
C PRO A 113 13.38 -13.18 18.14
N ASP A 114 12.96 -11.99 18.58
CA ASP A 114 12.02 -11.83 19.68
C ASP A 114 10.68 -12.55 19.41
N ILE A 115 10.19 -13.30 20.39
CA ILE A 115 8.95 -14.09 20.33
C ILE A 115 7.75 -13.18 20.02
N ASP A 116 7.74 -11.95 20.53
CA ASP A 116 6.67 -11.01 20.24
C ASP A 116 6.70 -10.58 18.77
N THR A 117 7.88 -10.34 18.19
CA THR A 117 8.05 -10.05 16.75
C THR A 117 7.49 -11.19 15.89
N VAL A 118 7.84 -12.44 16.21
CA VAL A 118 7.32 -13.63 15.51
C VAL A 118 5.79 -13.71 15.61
N ARG A 119 5.22 -13.43 16.78
CA ARG A 119 3.76 -13.44 16.99
C ARG A 119 3.05 -12.36 16.18
N HIS A 120 3.59 -11.15 16.11
CA HIS A 120 3.03 -10.06 15.31
C HIS A 120 3.05 -10.39 13.82
N LEU A 121 4.14 -10.98 13.33
CA LEU A 121 4.25 -11.41 11.93
C LEU A 121 3.27 -12.53 11.58
N ALA A 122 3.10 -13.52 12.46
CA ALA A 122 2.12 -14.58 12.28
C ALA A 122 0.68 -14.03 12.23
N ARG A 123 0.36 -13.02 13.04
CA ARG A 123 -0.94 -12.36 13.02
C ARG A 123 -1.15 -11.56 11.74
N ALA A 124 -0.15 -10.78 11.32
CA ALA A 124 -0.20 -10.05 10.05
C ALA A 124 -0.40 -10.99 8.86
N ALA A 125 0.30 -12.12 8.81
CA ALA A 125 0.14 -13.13 7.77
C ALA A 125 -1.28 -13.74 7.78
N LYS A 126 -1.85 -14.01 8.95
CA LYS A 126 -3.23 -14.49 9.09
C LYS A 126 -4.24 -13.48 8.56
N ASP A 127 -4.09 -12.20 8.92
CA ASP A 127 -5.00 -11.14 8.50
C ASP A 127 -4.98 -10.94 6.97
N VAL A 128 -3.80 -11.04 6.35
CA VAL A 128 -3.63 -11.06 4.88
C VAL A 128 -4.39 -12.22 4.22
N LEU A 129 -4.23 -13.43 4.75
CA LEU A 129 -4.89 -14.62 4.21
C LEU A 129 -6.42 -14.53 4.36
N GLN A 130 -6.91 -13.97 5.46
CA GLN A 130 -8.34 -13.75 5.67
C GLN A 130 -8.90 -12.69 4.70
N SER A 131 -8.17 -11.60 4.49
CA SER A 131 -8.56 -10.57 3.52
C SER A 131 -8.63 -11.14 2.09
N ARG A 132 -7.65 -11.96 1.68
CA ARG A 132 -7.71 -12.68 0.38
C ARG A 132 -8.96 -13.53 0.24
N LYS A 133 -9.31 -14.26 1.30
CA LYS A 133 -10.49 -15.13 1.30
C LYS A 133 -11.77 -14.32 1.13
N ALA A 134 -11.92 -13.24 1.91
CA ALA A 134 -13.08 -12.35 1.82
C ALA A 134 -13.24 -11.77 0.41
N SER A 135 -12.15 -11.31 -0.22
CA SER A 135 -12.21 -10.81 -1.61
C SER A 135 -12.59 -11.88 -2.64
N LEU A 136 -12.17 -13.13 -2.45
CA LEU A 136 -12.58 -14.23 -3.33
C LEU A 136 -14.05 -14.59 -3.16
N ASP A 137 -14.54 -14.56 -1.91
CA ASP A 137 -15.95 -14.83 -1.60
C ASP A 137 -16.85 -13.73 -2.18
N GLU A 138 -16.47 -12.45 -2.02
CA GLU A 138 -17.17 -11.31 -2.62
C GLU A 138 -17.22 -11.40 -4.16
N ARG A 139 -16.10 -11.74 -4.82
CA ARG A 139 -16.08 -11.93 -6.28
C ARG A 139 -16.99 -13.05 -6.74
N ARG A 140 -17.04 -14.16 -6.00
CA ARG A 140 -17.97 -15.26 -6.30
C ARG A 140 -19.41 -14.82 -6.15
N GLU A 141 -19.74 -14.05 -5.11
CA GLU A 141 -21.08 -13.52 -4.93
C GLU A 141 -21.48 -12.58 -6.07
N ILE A 142 -20.57 -11.69 -6.49
CA ILE A 142 -20.79 -10.80 -7.64
C ILE A 142 -21.00 -11.61 -8.93
N GLU A 143 -20.16 -12.61 -9.20
CA GLU A 143 -20.26 -13.47 -10.39
C GLU A 143 -21.58 -14.25 -10.41
N CYS A 144 -21.96 -14.85 -9.29
CA CYS A 144 -23.24 -15.54 -9.13
C CYS A 144 -24.41 -14.58 -9.35
N ALA A 145 -24.41 -13.42 -8.70
CA ALA A 145 -25.48 -12.42 -8.83
C ALA A 145 -25.58 -11.84 -10.24
N ALA A 146 -24.44 -11.67 -10.94
CA ALA A 146 -24.41 -11.23 -12.33
C ALA A 146 -24.95 -12.32 -13.27
N ARG A 147 -24.57 -13.58 -13.05
CA ARG A 147 -25.08 -14.72 -13.81
C ARG A 147 -26.57 -14.92 -13.62
N GLU A 148 -27.08 -14.81 -12.39
CA GLU A 148 -28.51 -14.89 -12.10
C GLU A 148 -29.30 -13.77 -12.79
N ARG A 149 -28.79 -12.54 -12.73
CA ARG A 149 -29.41 -11.39 -13.42
C ARG A 149 -29.45 -11.61 -14.93
N LEU A 150 -28.32 -12.04 -15.51
CA LEU A 150 -28.24 -12.33 -16.95
C LEU A 150 -29.20 -13.44 -17.36
N LEU A 151 -29.28 -14.54 -16.60
CA LEU A 151 -30.19 -15.65 -16.92
C LEU A 151 -31.66 -15.21 -16.86
N LYS A 152 -32.04 -14.38 -15.88
CA LYS A 152 -33.39 -13.80 -15.80
C LYS A 152 -33.70 -12.93 -17.02
N GLU A 153 -32.80 -12.01 -17.36
CA GLU A 153 -32.95 -11.15 -18.53
C GLU A 153 -33.08 -11.95 -19.83
N GLN A 154 -32.27 -13.00 -20.00
CA GLN A 154 -32.33 -13.86 -21.18
C GLN A 154 -33.59 -14.72 -21.23
N GLU A 155 -34.11 -15.15 -20.07
CA GLU A 155 -35.37 -15.86 -19.99
C GLU A 155 -36.56 -14.95 -20.35
N GLU A 156 -36.57 -13.72 -19.86
CA GLU A 156 -37.57 -12.71 -20.22
C GLU A 156 -37.53 -12.42 -21.74
N ASN A 157 -36.35 -12.19 -22.30
CA ASN A 157 -36.15 -12.00 -23.74
C ASN A 157 -36.61 -13.21 -24.57
N LEU A 158 -36.35 -14.44 -24.08
CA LEU A 158 -36.79 -15.66 -24.73
C LEU A 158 -38.33 -15.77 -24.71
N GLN A 159 -38.99 -15.44 -23.60
CA GLN A 159 -40.45 -15.46 -23.51
C GLN A 159 -41.10 -14.42 -24.42
N GLU A 160 -40.53 -13.22 -24.52
CA GLU A 160 -41.02 -12.19 -25.45
C GLU A 160 -40.86 -12.63 -26.90
N THR A 161 -39.69 -13.17 -27.26
CA THR A 161 -39.42 -13.70 -28.60
C THR A 161 -40.34 -14.88 -28.93
N ALA A 162 -40.59 -15.75 -27.95
CA ALA A 162 -41.50 -16.89 -28.08
C ALA A 162 -42.91 -16.45 -28.44
N ARG A 163 -43.44 -15.44 -27.75
CA ARG A 163 -44.75 -14.86 -28.03
C ARG A 163 -44.80 -14.18 -29.39
N ALA A 164 -43.75 -13.44 -29.75
CA ALA A 164 -43.69 -12.71 -31.01
C ALA A 164 -43.62 -13.62 -32.25
N GLN A 165 -42.89 -14.75 -32.16
CA GLN A 165 -42.72 -15.68 -33.28
C GLN A 165 -43.65 -16.91 -33.21
N GLY A 166 -44.49 -17.03 -32.17
CA GLY A 166 -45.38 -18.16 -31.99
C GLY A 166 -44.67 -19.50 -31.77
N LEU A 167 -43.52 -19.47 -31.06
CA LEU A 167 -42.79 -20.68 -30.70
C LEU A 167 -43.64 -21.58 -29.79
N SER A 168 -43.60 -22.89 -30.02
CA SER A 168 -44.28 -23.87 -29.16
C SER A 168 -43.55 -24.05 -27.82
N GLU A 169 -44.25 -24.57 -26.81
CA GLU A 169 -43.65 -24.84 -25.49
C GLU A 169 -42.40 -25.74 -25.58
N ASP A 170 -42.44 -26.78 -26.42
CA ASP A 170 -41.30 -27.66 -26.67
C ASP A 170 -40.08 -26.92 -27.24
N GLN A 171 -40.32 -25.93 -28.11
CA GLN A 171 -39.25 -25.12 -28.68
C GLN A 171 -38.66 -24.16 -27.65
N VAL A 172 -39.48 -23.54 -26.81
CA VAL A 172 -39.02 -22.68 -25.71
C VAL A 172 -38.20 -23.49 -24.71
N GLN A 173 -38.67 -24.69 -24.36
CA GLN A 173 -37.95 -25.60 -23.46
C GLN A 173 -36.59 -26.03 -24.05
N PHE A 174 -36.55 -26.30 -25.36
CA PHE A 174 -35.29 -26.59 -26.06
C PHE A 174 -34.27 -25.44 -25.90
N TRP A 175 -34.70 -24.17 -26.09
CA TRP A 175 -33.80 -23.02 -25.95
C TRP A 175 -33.36 -22.79 -24.49
N ARG A 176 -34.27 -22.97 -23.51
CA ARG A 176 -33.94 -22.91 -22.08
C ARG A 176 -32.85 -23.90 -21.69
N GLU A 177 -33.00 -25.16 -22.09
CA GLU A 177 -32.09 -26.23 -21.68
C GLU A 177 -30.79 -26.23 -22.48
N ARG A 178 -30.84 -26.04 -23.80
CA ARG A 178 -29.68 -26.21 -24.68
C ARG A 178 -28.83 -24.96 -24.87
N VAL A 179 -29.42 -23.78 -24.73
CA VAL A 179 -28.72 -22.51 -24.96
C VAL A 179 -28.50 -21.76 -23.67
N LEU A 180 -29.53 -21.65 -22.81
CA LEU A 180 -29.39 -20.97 -21.52
C LEU A 180 -28.87 -21.90 -20.42
N GLY A 181 -28.92 -23.22 -20.60
CA GLY A 181 -28.49 -24.21 -19.61
C GLY A 181 -29.36 -24.23 -18.35
N ILE A 182 -30.57 -23.68 -18.44
CA ILE A 182 -31.57 -23.63 -17.37
C ILE A 182 -32.41 -24.90 -17.51
N LYS A 183 -32.42 -25.73 -16.47
CA LYS A 183 -33.31 -26.90 -16.38
C LYS A 183 -34.64 -26.45 -15.76
#